data_AF-A0A0G3C730-F1
#
_entry.id   AF-A0A0G3C730-F1
#
_cell.length_a   1.000
_cell.length_b   1.000
_cell.length_c   1.000
_cell.angle_alpha   90.00
_cell.angle_beta   90.00
_cell.angle_gamma   90.00
#
_symmetry.space_group_name_H-M   'P 1'
#
loop_
_entity.id
_entity.type
_entity.pdbx_description
1 polymer ?
#
loop_
_entity_poly.entity_id
_entity_poly.type
_entity_poly.pdbx_seq_one_letter_code
_entity_poly.pdbx_strand_id
1 'polypeptide(L)'
;MATTTDNRIYCTNAGATYLGLSVPNHTGNYNTRYVTYFNTYYPWSTASSGESGKYDVQSVAAHEFGHWLTLYDLYDSGDSEKTMYEWTSSNEIKKRTLTSDDIAGIKHIYP
;
A
#
# COMPACT_ATOMS: atom_id res chain seq x y z
N MET A 1 13.48 20.57 -16.53
CA MET A 1 14.47 19.67 -15.90
C MET A 1 13.67 18.61 -15.15
N ALA A 2 13.54 17.40 -15.69
CA ALA A 2 12.93 16.31 -14.97
C ALA A 2 13.90 15.87 -13.88
N THR A 3 13.67 16.35 -12.65
CA THR A 3 14.30 15.77 -11.46
C THR A 3 13.83 14.32 -11.39
N THR A 4 14.77 13.37 -11.49
CA THR A 4 14.47 11.95 -11.24
C THR A 4 13.78 11.83 -9.89
N THR A 5 12.52 11.40 -9.87
CA THR A 5 11.79 11.14 -8.64
C THR A 5 12.37 9.87 -8.01
N ASP A 6 13.13 10.04 -6.93
CA ASP A 6 13.82 8.97 -6.21
C ASP A 6 12.88 8.33 -5.19
N ASN A 7 11.84 7.66 -5.70
CA ASN A 7 10.95 6.85 -4.87
C ASN A 7 11.73 5.68 -4.29
N ARG A 8 11.60 5.43 -2.98
CA ARG A 8 12.38 4.40 -2.30
C ARG A 8 11.50 3.41 -1.55
N ILE A 9 11.96 2.17 -1.50
CA ILE A 9 11.35 1.10 -0.71
C ILE A 9 12.40 0.61 0.29
N TYR A 10 12.02 0.55 1.56
CA TYR A 10 12.88 0.09 2.65
C TYR A 10 12.17 -0.96 3.49
N CYS A 11 12.97 -1.70 4.25
CA CYS A 11 12.47 -2.51 5.35
C CYS A 11 12.96 -1.88 6.67
N THR A 12 12.09 -1.78 7.67
CA THR A 12 12.44 -1.22 8.98
C THR A 12 11.69 -1.97 10.09
N ASN A 13 12.24 -2.03 11.30
CA ASN A 13 11.48 -2.54 12.44
C ASN A 13 10.73 -1.37 13.09
N ALA A 14 9.40 -1.42 13.09
CA ALA A 14 8.56 -0.40 13.69
C ALA A 14 7.72 -0.94 14.86
N GLY A 15 8.04 -2.13 15.40
CA GLY A 15 7.22 -2.80 16.42
C GLY A 15 5.81 -3.13 15.93
N ALA A 16 4.88 -3.29 16.88
CA ALA A 16 3.47 -3.61 16.59
C ALA A 16 2.66 -2.37 16.17
N THR A 17 3.05 -1.73 15.06
CA THR A 17 2.44 -0.49 14.56
C THR A 17 1.71 -0.71 13.23
N TYR A 18 2.44 -0.75 12.12
CA TYR A 18 1.91 -0.87 10.75
C TYR A 18 2.56 -2.05 10.01
N LEU A 19 1.89 -2.54 8.96
CA LEU A 19 2.46 -3.53 8.03
C LEU A 19 3.33 -2.83 6.97
N GLY A 20 2.72 -1.88 6.27
CA GLY A 20 3.35 -0.98 5.32
C GLY A 20 3.18 0.48 5.78
N LEU A 21 4.04 1.37 5.31
CA LEU A 21 3.84 2.81 5.45
C LEU A 21 4.48 3.55 4.28
N SER A 22 3.67 4.26 3.51
CA SER A 22 4.08 5.20 2.48
C SER A 22 4.12 6.64 3.00
N VAL A 23 5.29 7.27 2.96
CA VAL A 23 5.50 8.65 3.39
C VAL A 23 5.81 9.54 2.17
N PRO A 24 4.96 10.52 1.83
CA PRO A 24 5.26 11.50 0.81
C PRO A 24 6.31 12.51 1.29
N ASN A 25 7.09 13.01 0.34
CA ASN A 25 7.84 14.26 0.45
C ASN A 25 7.14 15.29 -0.44
N HIS A 26 6.97 16.49 0.09
CA HIS A 26 6.29 17.58 -0.59
C HIS A 26 7.25 18.73 -0.89
N THR A 27 7.09 19.33 -2.06
CA THR A 27 7.66 20.64 -2.39
C THR A 27 6.52 21.55 -2.83
N GLY A 28 6.15 22.50 -1.97
CA GLY A 28 4.91 23.26 -2.16
C GLY A 28 3.70 22.31 -2.17
N ASN A 29 2.87 22.41 -3.21
CA ASN A 29 1.66 21.59 -3.37
C ASN A 29 1.89 20.28 -4.13
N TYR A 30 3.14 19.90 -4.38
CA TYR A 30 3.48 18.74 -5.20
C TYR A 30 4.07 17.62 -4.37
N ASN A 31 3.59 16.40 -4.59
CA ASN A 31 4.29 15.18 -4.17
C ASN A 31 5.52 15.00 -5.07
N THR A 32 6.71 15.05 -4.49
CA THR A 32 7.97 14.96 -5.24
C THR A 32 8.68 13.62 -5.07
N ARG A 33 8.33 12.86 -4.02
CA ARG A 33 8.89 11.54 -3.73
C ARG A 33 8.02 10.79 -2.73
N TYR A 34 7.98 9.47 -2.84
CA TYR A 34 7.48 8.58 -1.79
C TYR A 34 8.58 7.69 -1.23
N VAL A 35 8.46 7.37 0.06
CA VAL A 35 9.21 6.31 0.70
C VAL A 35 8.25 5.31 1.30
N THR A 36 8.32 4.04 0.87
CA THR A 36 7.53 2.96 1.45
C THR A 36 8.38 2.11 2.37
N TYR A 37 7.87 1.80 3.55
CA TYR A 37 8.49 0.91 4.53
C TYR A 37 7.69 -0.37 4.67
N PHE A 38 8.36 -1.52 4.60
CA PHE A 38 7.81 -2.81 5.04
C PHE A 38 8.32 -3.11 6.44
N ASN A 39 7.39 -3.36 7.37
CA ASN A 39 7.76 -3.55 8.77
C ASN A 39 8.31 -4.96 9.03
N THR A 40 9.58 -5.05 9.43
CA THR A 40 10.28 -6.31 9.73
C THR A 40 9.87 -6.95 11.06
N TYR A 41 9.04 -6.27 11.87
CA TYR A 41 8.40 -6.86 13.04
C TYR A 41 7.44 -7.99 12.68
N TYR A 42 6.83 -7.94 11.49
CA TYR A 42 5.86 -8.92 11.02
C TYR A 42 6.48 -9.94 10.06
N PRO A 43 5.98 -11.19 10.04
CA PRO A 43 6.41 -12.20 9.08
C PRO A 43 5.73 -11.96 7.71
N TRP A 44 6.52 -12.11 6.65
CA TRP A 44 6.11 -11.83 5.26
C TRP A 44 6.10 -13.08 4.40
N SER A 45 5.21 -13.11 3.41
CA SER A 45 5.13 -14.17 2.41
C SER A 45 4.97 -13.59 1.00
N THR A 46 5.49 -14.35 0.04
CA THR A 46 5.25 -14.17 -1.41
C THR A 46 4.59 -15.41 -2.01
N ALA A 47 4.04 -16.32 -1.18
CA ALA A 47 3.41 -17.54 -1.64
C ALA A 47 2.17 -17.21 -2.50
N SER A 48 2.03 -17.90 -3.64
CA SER A 48 0.95 -17.63 -4.59
C SER A 48 -0.44 -17.80 -3.98
N SER A 49 -0.62 -18.76 -3.07
CA SER A 49 -1.88 -19.07 -2.38
C SER A 49 -2.08 -18.36 -1.02
N GLY A 50 -1.18 -17.43 -0.65
CA GLY A 50 -1.10 -16.93 0.72
C GLY A 50 -0.42 -17.92 1.66
N GLU A 51 -0.08 -17.45 2.86
CA GLU A 51 0.52 -18.28 3.91
C GLU A 51 -0.03 -17.91 5.29
N SER A 52 -0.50 -18.92 6.04
CA SER A 52 -1.02 -18.74 7.40
C SER A 52 0.03 -18.14 8.33
N GLY A 53 -0.38 -17.14 9.12
CA GLY A 53 0.51 -16.45 10.05
C GLY A 53 1.50 -15.49 9.39
N LYS A 54 1.42 -15.26 8.07
CA LYS A 54 2.24 -14.27 7.36
C LYS A 54 1.39 -13.29 6.56
N TYR A 55 1.93 -12.10 6.35
CA TYR A 55 1.32 -11.05 5.54
C TYR A 55 1.86 -11.09 4.12
N ASP A 56 0.96 -10.85 3.16
CA ASP A 56 1.30 -10.89 1.75
C ASP A 56 1.99 -9.60 1.29
N VAL A 57 3.22 -9.73 0.77
CA VAL A 57 4.02 -8.58 0.32
C VAL A 57 3.30 -7.83 -0.81
N GLN A 58 2.70 -8.55 -1.77
CA GLN A 58 2.06 -7.91 -2.93
C GLN A 58 0.81 -7.13 -2.53
N SER A 59 -0.03 -7.69 -1.65
CA SER A 59 -1.25 -7.03 -1.14
C SER A 59 -0.93 -5.74 -0.41
N VAL A 60 0.06 -5.76 0.50
CA VAL A 60 0.47 -4.55 1.22
C VAL A 60 1.14 -3.56 0.27
N ALA A 61 2.01 -4.00 -0.64
CA ALA A 61 2.60 -3.11 -1.64
C ALA A 61 1.56 -2.39 -2.51
N ALA A 62 0.52 -3.11 -2.95
CA ALA A 62 -0.54 -2.53 -3.78
C ALA A 62 -1.30 -1.42 -3.03
N HIS A 63 -1.62 -1.63 -1.76
CA HIS A 63 -2.20 -0.63 -0.88
C HIS A 63 -1.28 0.59 -0.72
N GLU A 64 -0.02 0.37 -0.33
CA GLU A 64 0.95 1.44 -0.11
C GLU A 64 1.24 2.27 -1.37
N PHE A 65 1.23 1.63 -2.54
CA PHE A 65 1.43 2.32 -3.82
C PHE A 65 0.18 3.06 -4.29
N GLY A 66 -1.01 2.71 -3.79
CA GLY A 66 -2.20 3.54 -3.96
C GLY A 66 -2.01 4.93 -3.35
N HIS A 67 -1.35 5.04 -2.19
CA HIS A 67 -0.99 6.34 -1.62
C HIS A 67 -0.02 7.13 -2.48
N TRP A 68 0.87 6.46 -3.23
CA TRP A 68 1.77 7.16 -4.17
C TRP A 68 0.98 7.89 -5.25
N LEU A 69 -0.20 7.35 -5.56
CA LEU A 69 -1.18 7.89 -6.49
C LEU A 69 -2.26 8.72 -5.79
N THR A 70 -2.03 9.14 -4.55
CA THR A 70 -2.91 9.99 -3.73
C THR A 70 -4.28 9.40 -3.39
N LEU A 71 -4.44 8.08 -3.49
CA LEU A 71 -5.61 7.40 -2.92
C LEU A 71 -5.48 7.39 -1.39
N TYR A 72 -6.60 7.62 -0.71
CA TYR A 72 -6.70 7.54 0.75
C TYR A 72 -7.12 6.15 1.20
N ASP A 73 -6.84 5.86 2.47
CA ASP A 73 -7.35 4.68 3.16
C ASP A 73 -8.87 4.65 3.20
N LEU A 74 -9.39 3.43 3.10
CA LEU A 74 -10.78 3.09 3.30
C LEU A 74 -10.93 2.35 4.64
N TYR A 75 -11.95 2.73 5.40
CA TYR A 75 -12.17 2.24 6.77
C TYR A 75 -13.53 1.56 6.97
N ASP A 76 -14.45 1.65 6.01
CA ASP A 76 -15.74 0.98 6.12
C ASP A 76 -15.57 -0.53 5.95
N SER A 77 -16.22 -1.32 6.81
CA SER A 77 -16.24 -2.78 6.69
C SER A 77 -16.71 -3.29 5.31
N GLY A 78 -17.56 -2.54 4.61
CA GLY A 78 -17.99 -2.86 3.24
C GLY A 78 -16.88 -2.73 2.20
N ASP A 79 -15.80 -2.02 2.53
CA ASP A 79 -14.63 -1.85 1.67
C ASP A 79 -13.60 -2.98 1.84
N SER A 80 -13.89 -4.00 2.65
CA SER A 80 -12.90 -5.01 3.05
C SER A 80 -12.22 -5.73 1.89
N GLU A 81 -12.85 -5.81 0.72
CA GLU A 81 -12.31 -6.45 -0.48
C GLU A 81 -11.46 -5.52 -1.35
N LYS A 82 -11.45 -4.21 -1.07
CA LYS A 82 -10.77 -3.19 -1.86
C LYS A 82 -9.29 -3.08 -1.49
N THR A 83 -8.49 -2.63 -2.45
CA THR A 83 -7.03 -2.52 -2.29
C THR A 83 -6.69 -1.46 -1.23
N MET A 84 -7.41 -0.34 -1.22
CA MET A 84 -7.16 0.76 -0.28
C MET A 84 -7.79 0.57 1.11
N TYR A 85 -8.36 -0.59 1.42
CA TYR A 85 -8.81 -0.87 2.77
C TYR A 85 -7.62 -1.02 3.72
N GLU A 86 -7.61 -0.27 4.82
CA GLU A 86 -6.51 -0.20 5.81
C GLU A 86 -6.11 -1.59 6.34
N TRP A 87 -7.11 -2.40 6.71
CA TRP A 87 -6.86 -3.62 7.47
C TRP A 87 -6.53 -4.81 6.58
N THR A 88 -5.46 -5.53 6.88
CA THR A 88 -5.05 -6.75 6.17
C THR A 88 -4.87 -7.89 7.16
N SER A 89 -5.49 -9.05 6.90
CA SER A 89 -5.30 -10.24 7.72
C SER A 89 -4.11 -11.09 7.24
N SER A 90 -3.54 -11.93 8.12
CA SER A 90 -2.58 -12.95 7.67
C SER A 90 -3.23 -13.92 6.68
N ASN A 91 -2.47 -14.48 5.74
CA ASN A 91 -2.96 -15.36 4.64
C ASN A 91 -3.88 -14.67 3.62
N GLU A 92 -4.11 -13.37 3.73
CA GLU A 92 -4.96 -12.63 2.81
C GLU A 92 -4.19 -12.24 1.53
N ILE A 93 -4.80 -12.49 0.36
CA ILE A 93 -4.21 -12.16 -0.95
C ILE A 93 -5.16 -11.38 -1.87
N LYS A 94 -6.33 -10.97 -1.36
CA LYS A 94 -7.40 -10.36 -2.17
C LYS A 94 -7.01 -9.00 -2.78
N LYS A 95 -6.17 -8.23 -2.09
CA LYS A 95 -5.69 -6.91 -2.54
C LYS A 95 -4.63 -6.97 -3.64
N ARG A 96 -4.28 -8.17 -4.14
CA ARG A 96 -3.48 -8.32 -5.37
C ARG A 96 -4.28 -7.97 -6.63
N THR A 97 -5.61 -7.98 -6.54
CA THR A 97 -6.52 -7.72 -7.66
C THR A 97 -7.29 -6.43 -7.38
N LEU A 98 -7.21 -5.48 -8.31
CA LEU A 98 -7.95 -4.22 -8.20
C LEU A 98 -9.45 -4.46 -8.39
N THR A 99 -10.26 -3.87 -7.52
CA THR A 99 -11.71 -3.82 -7.65
C THR A 99 -12.14 -2.76 -8.66
N SER A 100 -13.42 -2.74 -9.05
CA SER A 100 -14.00 -1.66 -9.85
C SER A 100 -13.83 -0.30 -9.18
N ASP A 101 -13.92 -0.27 -7.85
CA ASP A 101 -13.88 0.96 -7.07
C ASP A 101 -12.45 1.49 -6.93
N ASP A 102 -11.45 0.60 -6.83
CA ASP A 102 -10.04 0.98 -6.90
C ASP A 102 -9.74 1.66 -8.25
N ILE A 103 -10.24 1.07 -9.35
CA ILE A 103 -10.07 1.60 -10.71
C ILE A 103 -10.83 2.92 -10.89
N ALA A 104 -12.05 3.02 -10.37
CA ALA A 104 -12.85 4.24 -10.45
C ALA A 104 -12.19 5.38 -9.64
N GLY A 105 -11.66 5.07 -8.46
CA GLY A 105 -10.95 6.02 -7.60
C GLY A 105 -9.74 6.63 -8.30
N ILE A 106 -8.88 5.80 -8.89
CA ILE A 106 -7.69 6.32 -9.58
C ILE A 106 -8.05 7.13 -10.83
N LYS A 107 -9.07 6.72 -11.59
CA LYS A 107 -9.57 7.46 -12.76
C LYS A 107 -10.25 8.77 -12.39
N HIS A 108 -10.79 8.90 -11.19
CA HIS A 108 -11.33 10.17 -10.70
C HIS A 108 -10.22 11.21 -10.50
N ILE A 109 -9.04 10.79 -10.04
CA ILE A 109 -7.88 11.65 -9.83
C ILE A 109 -7.14 11.91 -11.16
N TYR A 110 -6.98 10.87 -11.98
CA TYR A 110 -6.28 10.91 -13.27
C TYR A 110 -7.17 10.35 -14.40
N PRO A 111 -7.97 11.20 -15.08
CA PRO A 111 -8.92 10.79 -16.13
C PRO A 111 -8.28 10.30 -17.44
#